data_AF-A0A2V6ZXV1-F1
#
_entry.id   AF-A0A2V6ZXV1-F1
#
_cell.length_a   1.000
_cell.length_b   1.000
_cell.length_c   1.000
_cell.angle_alpha   90.00
_cell.angle_beta   90.00
_cell.angle_gamma   90.00
#
_symmetry.space_group_name_H-M   'P 1'
#
loop_
_entity.id
_entity.type
_entity.pdbx_description
1 polymer ?
#
loop_
_entity_poly.entity_id
_entity_poly.type
_entity_poly.pdbx_seq_one_letter_code
_entity_poly.pdbx_strand_id
1 'polypeptide(L)'
;MKMGTTLVGSVDTVVKGIEHLQRQSGGGFGGLLFRAHEWATREETLRSYELFARYVMPRFQGSIETTRGSNEWARDNRKTIFSPNVEAIRRAFVDAGRAVPSEFKQRTSGARDEEPAPG
;
A
#
# COMPACT_ATOMS: atom_id res chain seq x y z
N MET A 1 10.05 11.69 22.27
CA MET A 1 9.16 11.01 23.23
C MET A 1 9.99 10.04 24.04
N LYS A 2 9.96 10.11 25.38
CA LYS A 2 10.55 9.09 26.25
C LYS A 2 9.61 7.88 26.16
N MET A 3 9.93 6.88 25.33
CA MET A 3 9.11 5.67 25.25
C MET A 3 9.29 4.89 26.55
N GLY A 4 8.24 4.88 27.38
CA GLY A 4 8.16 4.01 28.53
C GLY A 4 8.10 2.54 28.09
N THR A 5 8.17 1.63 29.05
CA THR A 5 8.09 0.17 28.80
C THR A 5 6.71 -0.31 28.34
N THR A 6 5.74 0.60 28.18
CA THR A 6 4.36 0.31 27.78
C THR A 6 3.98 1.11 26.54
N LEU A 7 3.42 0.45 25.54
CA LEU A 7 2.90 1.07 24.32
C LEU A 7 1.39 1.31 24.47
N VAL A 8 0.97 2.58 24.49
CA VAL A 8 -0.44 2.99 24.59
C VAL A 8 -0.69 4.15 23.63
N GLY A 9 -1.76 4.07 22.84
CA GLY A 9 -2.16 5.13 21.93
C GLY A 9 -2.82 4.62 20.65
N SER A 10 -2.71 5.41 19.58
CA SER A 10 -3.21 5.04 18.26
C SER A 10 -2.42 3.89 17.63
N VAL A 11 -2.98 3.29 16.58
CA VAL A 11 -2.31 2.28 15.74
C VAL A 11 -0.92 2.75 15.32
N ASP A 12 -0.78 3.99 14.85
CA ASP A 12 0.50 4.53 14.39
C ASP A 12 1.52 4.69 15.53
N THR A 13 1.06 5.07 16.72
CA THR A 13 1.92 5.16 17.91
C THR A 13 2.46 3.78 18.28
N VAL A 14 1.61 2.75 18.25
CA VAL A 14 2.01 1.37 18.55
C VAL A 14 3.00 0.84 17.51
N VAL A 15 2.74 1.07 16.22
CA VAL A 15 3.66 0.68 15.13
C VAL A 15 5.04 1.31 15.33
N LYS A 16 5.12 2.63 15.50
CA LYS A 16 6.40 3.33 15.74
C LYS A 16 7.12 2.83 16.98
N GLY A 17 6.37 2.47 18.02
CA GLY A 17 6.90 1.88 19.24
C GLY A 17 7.55 0.52 18.99
N ILE A 18 6.86 -0.37 18.28
CA ILE A 18 7.38 -1.71 17.94
C ILE A 18 8.61 -1.61 17.04
N GLU A 19 8.59 -0.73 16.03
CA GLU A 19 9.76 -0.48 15.18
C GLU A 19 10.97 0.02 16.00
N HIS A 20 10.72 0.85 17.01
CA HIS A 20 11.77 1.31 17.91
C HIS A 20 12.34 0.15 18.73
N LEU A 21 11.48 -0.71 19.29
CA LEU A 21 11.91 -1.91 20.03
C LEU A 21 12.75 -2.84 19.15
N GLN A 22 12.32 -3.08 17.90
CA GLN A 22 13.03 -3.95 16.95
C GLN A 22 14.42 -3.38 16.60
N ARG A 23 14.54 -2.06 16.44
CA ARG A 23 15.85 -1.39 16.24
C ARG A 23 16.74 -1.52 17.47
N GLN A 24 16.18 -1.33 18.67
CA GLN A 24 16.95 -1.39 19.91
C GLN A 24 17.42 -2.80 20.27
N SER A 25 16.70 -3.84 19.85
CA SER A 25 17.06 -5.22 20.17
C SER A 25 18.25 -5.77 19.37
N GLY A 26 18.80 -5.01 18.41
CA GLY A 26 20.03 -5.37 17.70
C GLY A 26 19.93 -6.63 16.81
N GLY A 27 18.72 -7.05 16.47
CA GLY A 27 18.47 -8.29 15.72
C GLY A 27 17.03 -8.79 15.73
N GLY A 28 16.10 -8.03 16.32
CA GLY A 28 14.71 -8.43 16.49
C GLY A 28 14.42 -9.12 17.82
N PHE A 29 13.20 -9.62 17.97
CA PHE A 29 12.72 -10.39 19.11
C PHE A 29 11.80 -11.49 18.60
N GLY A 30 11.73 -12.62 19.30
CA GLY A 30 10.97 -13.79 18.85
C GLY A 30 9.45 -13.61 18.87
N GLY A 31 8.94 -12.65 19.64
CA GLY A 31 7.51 -12.31 19.68
C GLY A 31 7.20 -11.17 20.64
N LEU A 32 5.99 -10.62 20.49
CA LEU A 32 5.39 -9.64 21.38
C LEU A 32 4.21 -10.29 22.08
N LEU A 33 4.15 -10.16 23.41
CA LEU A 33 3.04 -10.65 24.22
C LEU A 33 2.29 -9.48 24.84
N PHE A 34 0.96 -9.51 24.74
CA PHE A 34 0.11 -8.56 25.46
C PHE A 34 0.17 -8.82 26.97
N ARG A 35 0.32 -7.75 27.74
CA ARG A 35 0.02 -7.81 29.17
C ARG A 35 -1.45 -7.50 29.37
N ALA A 36 -2.22 -8.51 29.77
CA ALA A 36 -3.61 -8.37 30.15
C ALA A 36 -3.71 -7.76 31.56
N HIS A 37 -3.47 -6.45 31.65
CA HIS A 37 -3.80 -5.69 32.85
C HIS A 37 -5.23 -5.18 32.72
N GLU A 38 -6.03 -5.27 33.78
CA GLU A 38 -7.45 -4.85 33.86
C GLU A 38 -7.59 -3.31 33.87
N TRP A 39 -6.98 -2.62 32.90
CA TRP A 39 -6.93 -1.15 32.80
C TRP A 39 -8.08 -0.56 31.97
N ALA A 40 -8.80 -1.38 31.22
CA ALA A 40 -9.89 -0.98 30.36
C ALA A 40 -11.06 -1.94 30.52
N THR A 41 -12.24 -1.53 30.05
CA THR A 41 -13.38 -2.44 29.97
C THR A 41 -13.09 -3.62 29.02
N ARG A 42 -13.91 -4.67 29.10
CA ARG A 42 -13.79 -5.84 28.22
C ARG A 42 -13.92 -5.42 26.76
N GLU A 43 -14.91 -4.57 26.48
CA GLU A 43 -15.24 -4.08 25.14
C GLU A 43 -14.05 -3.31 24.54
N GLU A 44 -13.44 -2.41 25.31
CA GLU A 44 -12.28 -1.64 24.88
C GLU A 44 -11.04 -2.52 24.68
N THR A 45 -10.84 -3.51 25.54
CA THR A 45 -9.74 -4.47 25.42
C THR A 45 -9.87 -5.28 24.13
N LEU A 46 -11.06 -5.82 23.84
CA LEU A 46 -11.31 -6.57 22.61
C LEU A 46 -11.17 -5.69 21.37
N ARG A 47 -11.64 -4.44 21.42
CA ARG A 47 -11.42 -3.47 20.33
C ARG A 47 -9.93 -3.19 20.12
N SER A 48 -9.15 -3.07 21.18
CA SER A 48 -7.69 -2.89 21.09
C SER A 48 -7.02 -4.10 20.40
N TYR A 49 -7.39 -5.32 20.78
CA TYR A 49 -6.90 -6.54 20.13
C TYR A 49 -7.30 -6.62 18.66
N GLU A 50 -8.53 -6.24 18.31
CA GLU A 50 -8.97 -6.20 16.93
C GLU A 50 -8.15 -5.20 16.10
N LEU A 51 -7.96 -3.98 16.61
CA LEU A 51 -7.15 -2.96 15.93
C LEU A 51 -5.71 -3.42 15.75
N PHE A 52 -5.14 -4.06 16.76
CA PHE A 52 -3.78 -4.58 16.69
C PHE A 52 -3.66 -5.70 15.66
N ALA A 53 -4.59 -6.67 15.67
CA ALA A 53 -4.60 -7.79 14.74
C ALA A 53 -4.77 -7.35 13.28
N ARG A 54 -5.68 -6.42 13.03
CA ARG A 54 -5.98 -5.94 11.66
C ARG A 54 -4.92 -5.01 11.12
N TYR A 55 -4.38 -4.12 11.95
CA TYR A 55 -3.58 -2.99 11.47
C TYR A 55 -2.13 -3.00 11.93
N VAL A 56 -1.79 -3.64 13.04
CA VAL A 56 -0.41 -3.64 13.56
C VAL A 56 0.34 -4.90 13.12
N MET A 57 -0.19 -6.09 13.45
CA MET A 57 0.49 -7.37 13.18
C MET A 57 0.96 -7.54 11.72
N PRO A 58 0.16 -7.24 10.68
CA PRO A 58 0.56 -7.53 9.29
C PRO A 58 1.81 -6.76 8.84
N ARG A 59 2.07 -5.59 9.44
CA ARG A 59 3.24 -4.74 9.13
C ARG A 59 4.57 -5.35 9.57
N PHE A 60 4.54 -6.31 10.50
CA PHE A 60 5.76 -6.91 11.07
C PHE A 60 5.94 -8.39 10.67
N GLN A 61 4.90 -9.01 10.08
CA GLN A 61 4.90 -10.43 9.74
C GLN A 61 5.18 -10.71 8.25
N GLY A 62 5.40 -9.67 7.44
CA GLY A 62 5.69 -9.81 6.01
C GLY A 62 4.48 -10.16 5.15
N SER A 63 3.29 -10.38 5.73
CA SER A 63 2.09 -10.86 5.02
C SER A 63 1.51 -9.87 4.01
N ILE A 64 1.83 -8.58 4.13
CA ILE A 64 1.36 -7.52 3.23
C ILE A 64 2.43 -7.02 2.27
N GLU A 65 3.70 -7.42 2.44
CA GLU A 65 4.82 -6.78 1.74
C GLU A 65 4.77 -7.02 0.23
N THR A 66 4.43 -8.23 -0.20
CA THR A 66 4.31 -8.57 -1.62
C THR A 66 3.16 -7.82 -2.28
N THR A 67 1.99 -7.78 -1.63
CA THR A 67 0.81 -7.06 -2.13
C THR A 67 1.05 -5.56 -2.22
N ARG A 68 1.65 -4.98 -1.18
CA ARG A 68 1.99 -3.56 -1.16
C ARG A 68 3.03 -3.23 -2.22
N GLY A 69 4.11 -3.99 -2.29
CA GLY A 69 5.17 -3.79 -3.28
C GLY A 69 4.66 -3.94 -4.72
N SER A 70 3.76 -4.89 -4.97
CA SER A 70 3.10 -5.05 -6.27
C SER A 70 2.24 -3.82 -6.63
N ASN A 71 1.47 -3.31 -5.67
CA ASN A 71 0.65 -2.12 -5.87
C ASN A 71 1.52 -0.88 -6.15
N GLU A 72 2.57 -0.67 -5.35
CA GLU A 72 3.52 0.42 -5.53
C GLU A 72 4.21 0.34 -6.89
N TRP A 73 4.71 -0.84 -7.27
CA TRP A 73 5.33 -1.06 -8.57
C TRP A 73 4.35 -0.76 -9.72
N ALA A 74 3.12 -1.27 -9.66
CA ALA A 74 2.13 -1.03 -10.71
C ALA A 74 1.75 0.46 -10.81
N ARG A 75 1.68 1.16 -9.68
CA ARG A 75 1.40 2.60 -9.65
C ARG A 75 2.54 3.40 -10.27
N ASP A 76 3.78 3.08 -9.91
CA ASP A 76 4.96 3.83 -10.35
C ASP A 76 5.32 3.53 -11.81
N ASN A 77 5.00 2.33 -12.31
CA ASN A 77 5.24 1.89 -13.69
C ASN A 77 4.02 2.04 -14.61
N ARG A 78 2.96 2.71 -14.13
CA ARG A 78 1.69 2.87 -14.85
C ARG A 78 1.88 3.35 -16.29
N LYS A 79 2.72 4.36 -16.51
CA LYS A 79 3.03 4.90 -17.85
C LYS A 79 3.58 3.81 -18.78
N THR A 80 4.58 3.05 -18.32
CA THR A 80 5.19 1.96 -19.08
C THR A 80 4.20 0.84 -19.39
N ILE A 81 3.32 0.51 -18.44
CA ILE A 81 2.32 -0.56 -18.59
C ILE A 81 1.28 -0.20 -19.64
N PHE A 82 0.80 1.05 -19.65
CA PHE A 82 -0.34 1.44 -20.48
C PHE A 82 0.02 2.23 -21.74
N SER A 83 1.22 2.80 -21.87
CA SER A 83 1.65 3.53 -23.07
C SER A 83 1.67 2.65 -24.35
N PRO A 84 2.19 1.40 -24.34
CA PRO A 84 2.15 0.55 -25.52
C PRO A 84 0.73 0.21 -25.99
N ASN A 85 -0.26 0.28 -25.10
CA ASN A 85 -1.65 -0.05 -25.39
C ASN A 85 -2.31 1.01 -26.30
N VAL A 86 -2.02 2.29 -26.08
CA VAL A 86 -2.54 3.38 -26.91
C VAL A 86 -2.04 3.23 -28.35
N GLU A 87 -0.75 3.00 -28.50
CA GLU A 87 -0.12 2.82 -29.80
C GLU A 87 -0.56 1.52 -30.51
N ALA A 88 -0.79 0.44 -29.76
CA ALA A 88 -1.29 -0.82 -30.31
C ALA A 88 -2.70 -0.68 -30.90
N ILE A 89 -3.62 -0.04 -30.17
CA ILE A 89 -4.98 0.16 -30.69
C ILE A 89 -4.99 1.19 -31.83
N ARG A 90 -4.14 2.24 -31.77
CA ARG A 90 -3.95 3.17 -32.90
C ARG A 90 -3.54 2.41 -34.17
N ARG A 91 -2.54 1.52 -34.07
CA ARG A 91 -2.11 0.67 -35.19
C ARG A 91 -3.22 -0.24 -35.69
N ALA A 92 -4.00 -0.86 -34.81
CA ALA A 92 -5.12 -1.71 -35.22
C ALA A 92 -6.17 -0.98 -36.09
N PHE A 93 -6.45 0.31 -35.82
CA PHE A 93 -7.33 1.11 -36.68
C PHE A 93 -6.72 1.34 -38.07
N VAL A 94 -5.44 1.71 -38.10
CA VAL A 94 -4.69 1.95 -39.35
C VAL A 94 -4.61 0.69 -40.20
N ASP A 95 -4.27 -0.45 -39.61
CA ASP A 95 -4.18 -1.75 -40.30
C ASP A 95 -5.53 -2.21 -40.85
N ALA A 96 -6.62 -1.85 -40.17
CA ALA A 96 -7.99 -2.10 -40.64
C ALA A 96 -8.47 -1.12 -41.72
N GLY A 97 -7.63 -0.18 -42.16
CA GLY A 97 -7.98 0.85 -43.14
C GLY A 97 -8.98 1.89 -42.63
N ARG A 98 -9.11 2.03 -41.31
CA ARG A 98 -10.05 2.97 -40.67
C ARG A 98 -9.30 4.16 -40.08
N ALA A 99 -9.88 5.35 -40.19
CA ALA A 99 -9.36 6.52 -39.49
C ALA A 99 -9.48 6.33 -37.96
N VAL A 100 -8.45 6.72 -37.21
CA VAL A 100 -8.47 6.70 -35.75
C VAL A 100 -9.48 7.76 -35.26
N PRO A 101 -10.53 7.38 -34.50
CA PRO A 101 -11.51 8.34 -34.00
C PRO A 101 -10.88 9.39 -33.07
N SER A 102 -11.36 10.64 -33.10
CA SER A 102 -10.87 11.71 -32.22
C SER A 102 -11.07 11.41 -30.73
N GLU A 103 -12.11 10.65 -30.39
CA GLU A 103 -12.44 10.22 -29.02
C GLU A 103 -11.62 9.00 -28.54
N PHE A 104 -10.75 8.44 -29.38
CA PHE A 104 -10.00 7.22 -29.10
C PHE A 104 -9.17 7.31 -27.79
N LYS A 105 -8.64 8.49 -27.48
CA LYS A 105 -7.90 8.76 -26.24
C LYS A 105 -8.78 8.70 -24.97
N GLN A 106 -10.10 8.89 -25.07
CA GLN A 106 -10.98 8.81 -23.90
C GLN A 106 -11.31 7.37 -23.51
N ARG A 107 -11.23 6.44 -24.47
CA ARG A 107 -11.65 5.04 -24.31
C ARG A 107 -10.50 4.06 -24.09
N THR A 108 -9.26 4.53 -24.14
CA THR A 108 -8.07 3.68 -24.08
C THR A 108 -7.33 3.82 -22.76
N SER A 109 -7.15 2.69 -22.08
CA SER A 109 -6.30 2.60 -20.88
C SER A 109 -4.87 3.03 -21.23
N GLY A 110 -4.38 4.11 -20.61
CA GLY A 110 -3.06 4.70 -20.87
C GLY A 110 -3.07 6.04 -21.59
N ALA A 111 -4.16 6.39 -22.26
CA ALA A 111 -4.25 7.67 -22.98
C ALA A 111 -4.34 8.89 -22.05
N ARG A 112 -4.68 8.67 -20.77
CA ARG A 112 -4.58 9.68 -19.70
C ARG A 112 -3.15 9.90 -19.22
N ASP A 113 -2.27 8.95 -19.51
CA ASP A 113 -0.88 8.91 -19.05
C ASP A 113 0.10 9.39 -20.14
N GLU A 114 -0.39 9.64 -21.38
CA GLU A 114 0.34 10.29 -22.49
C GLU A 114 0.39 11.82 -22.31
N GLU A 115 1.54 12.44 -22.60
CA GLU A 115 1.63 13.90 -22.68
C GLU A 115 0.77 14.45 -23.84
N PRO A 116 0.16 15.65 -23.67
CA PRO A 116 -0.52 16.32 -24.78
C PRO A 116 0.48 16.56 -25.91
N ALA A 117 0.05 16.34 -27.15
CA ALA A 117 0.91 16.55 -28.31
C ALA A 117 1.42 18.00 -28.34
N PRO A 118 2.71 18.24 -28.66
CA PRO A 118 3.20 19.59 -28.87
C PRO A 118 2.40 20.24 -30.01
N GLY A 119 1.88 21.44 -29.75
CA GLY A 119 1.08 22.23 -30.68
C GLY A 119 1.87 22.84 -31.83
#